data_AF-A0A9P0NVM7-F1
#
_entry.id   AF-A0A9P0NVM7-F1
#
_cell.length_a   1.000
_cell.length_b   1.000
_cell.length_c   1.000
_cell.angle_alpha   90.00
_cell.angle_beta   90.00
_cell.angle_gamma   90.00
#
_symmetry.space_group_name_H-M   'P 1'
#
loop_
_entity.id
_entity.type
_entity.pdbx_description
1 polymer ?
#
loop_
_entity_poly.entity_id
_entity_poly.type
_entity_poly.pdbx_seq_one_letter_code
_entity_poly.pdbx_strand_id
1 'polypeptide(L)' 'MKLALNNDCPHCTTIFRWYREFQKSNFTLEDAEREGRARTSVTEENIPAVRKMLDEDWRGTYQQIEEPSCSSNSFDSA' A
#
# COMPACT_ATOMS: atom_id res chain seq x y z
N MET A 1 25.79 13.80 13.01
CA MET A 1 25.19 13.51 11.69
C MET A 1 24.75 14.74 10.92
N LYS A 2 24.06 15.70 11.55
CA LYS A 2 23.59 16.93 10.87
C LYS A 2 24.71 17.74 10.18
N LEU A 3 25.95 17.70 10.66
CA LEU A 3 27.09 18.39 10.05
C LEU A 3 27.59 17.75 8.73
N ALA A 4 27.29 16.48 8.47
CA ALA A 4 27.76 15.76 7.29
C ALA A 4 26.70 15.74 6.16
N LEU A 5 25.42 15.72 6.52
CA LEU A 5 24.30 15.59 5.58
C LEU A 5 23.32 16.78 5.63
N ASN A 6 23.58 17.79 6.47
CA ASN A 6 22.74 18.99 6.64
C ASN A 6 21.23 18.66 6.74
N ASN A 7 20.44 19.07 5.75
CA ASN A 7 18.98 18.88 5.67
C ASN A 7 18.59 17.55 5.05
N ASP A 8 19.52 16.86 4.37
CA ASP A 8 19.29 15.54 3.78
C ASP A 8 19.50 14.42 4.82
N CYS A 9 19.84 14.79 6.06
CA CYS A 9 19.94 13.85 7.15
C CYS A 9 18.55 13.29 7.52
N PRO A 10 18.37 11.96 7.51
CA PRO A 10 17.13 11.37 8.01
C PRO A 10 16.92 11.73 9.48
N HIS A 11 15.65 11.81 9.87
CA HIS A 11 15.28 12.10 11.25
C HIS A 11 15.79 11.01 12.21
N CYS A 12 16.08 11.39 13.47
CA CYS A 12 16.59 10.46 14.48
C CYS A 12 15.73 9.21 14.64
N THR A 13 14.40 9.33 14.55
CA THR A 13 13.47 8.18 14.63
C THR A 13 13.70 7.15 13.52
N THR A 14 14.01 7.59 12.30
CA THR A 14 14.35 6.71 11.18
C THR A 14 15.64 5.95 11.45
N ILE A 15 16.66 6.63 11.97
CA ILE A 15 17.96 6.03 12.31
C ILE A 15 17.79 4.98 13.42
N PHE A 16 17.03 5.27 14.47
CA PHE A 16 16.76 4.31 15.54
C PHE A 16 15.95 3.10 15.05
N ARG A 17 15.05 3.30 14.09
CA ARG A 17 14.32 2.19 13.46
C ARG A 17 15.27 1.25 12.73
N TRP A 18 16.18 1.78 11.90
CA TRP A 18 17.20 0.97 11.22
C TRP A 18 18.14 0.27 12.20
N TYR A 19 18.55 0.94 13.28
CA TYR A 19 19.37 0.33 14.32
C TYR A 19 18.71 -0.91 14.94
N ARG A 20 17.39 -0.87 15.19
CA ARG A 20 16.64 -2.04 15.69
C ARG A 20 16.59 -3.19 14.68
N GLU A 21 16.49 -2.89 13.39
CA GLU A 21 16.54 -3.93 12.35
C GLU A 21 17.93 -4.58 12.27
N PHE A 22 19.01 -3.80 12.39
CA PHE A 22 20.35 -4.35 12.50
C PHE A 22 20.54 -5.22 13.75
N GLN A 23 19.94 -4.86 14.89
CA GLN A 23 19.94 -5.72 16.09
C GLN A 23 19.22 -7.07 15.86
N LYS A 24 18.27 -7.13 14.91
CA LYS A 24 17.60 -8.37 14.50
C LYS A 24 18.37 -9.12 13.40
N SER A 25 19.62 -8.73 13.13
CA SER A 25 20.44 -9.27 12.03
C SER A 25 19.84 -9.05 10.63
N ASN A 26 18.96 -8.06 10.47
CA ASN A 26 18.43 -7.66 9.17
C ASN A 26 19.30 -6.53 8.60
N PHE A 27 20.16 -6.88 7.64
CA PHE A 27 21.11 -5.96 7.00
C PHE A 27 20.73 -5.59 5.56
N THR A 28 19.51 -5.92 5.15
CA THR A 28 19.00 -5.60 3.82
C THR A 28 18.88 -4.08 3.68
N LEU A 29 19.39 -3.55 2.56
CA LEU A 29 19.30 -2.12 2.21
C LEU A 29 18.06 -1.79 1.39
N GLU A 30 17.41 -2.82 0.85
CA GLU A 30 16.17 -2.70 0.09
C GLU A 30 14.99 -2.45 1.04
N ASP A 31 14.04 -1.63 0.60
CA ASP A 31 12.78 -1.49 1.30
C ASP A 31 12.00 -2.80 1.24
N ALA A 32 11.37 -3.16 2.37
CA ALA A 32 10.41 -4.24 2.38
C ALA A 32 9.28 -3.97 1.38
N GLU A 33 8.64 -5.04 0.90
CA GLU A 33 7.45 -4.94 0.09
C GLU A 33 6.43 -4.01 0.77
N ARG A 34 6.11 -2.90 0.10
CA ARG A 34 5.14 -1.95 0.61
C ARG A 34 3.78 -2.46 0.20
N GLU A 35 2.96 -2.83 1.18
CA GLU A 35 1.53 -3.03 0.96
C GLU A 35 0.92 -1.68 0.56
N GLY A 36 0.80 -1.46 -0.74
CA GLY A 36 0.08 -0.35 -1.34
C GLY A 36 -1.30 -0.80 -1.82
N ARG A 37 -2.05 0.12 -2.44
CA ARG A 37 -3.27 -0.25 -3.17
C ARG A 37 -2.93 -1.37 -4.15
N ALA A 38 -3.67 -2.48 -4.08
CA ALA A 38 -3.45 -3.61 -4.96
C ALA A 38 -3.44 -3.16 -6.43
N ARG A 39 -2.37 -3.49 -7.16
CA ARG A 39 -2.23 -3.16 -8.59
C ARG A 39 -3.33 -3.80 -9.45
N THR A 40 -4.01 -4.82 -8.91
CA THR A 40 -5.21 -5.45 -9.47
C THR A 40 -6.45 -4.54 -9.45
N SER A 41 -6.43 -3.42 -8.73
CA SER A 41 -7.52 -2.43 -8.74
C SER A 41 -7.60 -1.67 -10.07
N VAL A 42 -6.54 -1.67 -10.89
CA VAL A 42 -6.45 -0.94 -12.16
C VAL A 42 -6.18 -1.94 -13.30
N THR A 43 -7.17 -2.78 -13.60
CA THR A 43 -7.14 -3.62 -14.81
C THR A 43 -7.79 -2.89 -15.99
N GLU A 44 -7.40 -3.25 -17.22
CA GLU A 44 -8.02 -2.71 -18.44
C GLU A 44 -9.52 -3.01 -18.53
N GLU A 45 -10.02 -3.97 -17.76
CA GLU A 45 -11.44 -4.31 -17.62
C GLU A 45 -12.14 -3.46 -16.54
N ASN A 46 -11.49 -3.20 -15.40
CA ASN A 46 -12.10 -2.45 -14.31
C ASN A 46 -12.23 -0.95 -14.64
N ILE A 47 -11.30 -0.40 -15.44
CA ILE A 47 -11.34 1.01 -15.86
C ILE A 47 -12.61 1.35 -16.67
N PRO A 48 -12.95 0.65 -17.77
CA PRO A 48 -14.17 0.95 -18.53
C PRO A 48 -15.43 0.59 -17.74
N ALA A 49 -15.40 -0.45 -16.90
CA ALA A 49 -16.54 -0.82 -16.05
C ALA A 49 -16.88 0.31 -15.06
N VAL A 50 -15.89 0.83 -14.33
CA VAL A 50 -16.09 1.95 -13.40
C VAL A 50 -16.51 3.22 -14.14
N ARG A 51 -15.95 3.50 -15.32
CA ARG A 51 -16.37 4.66 -16.15
C ARG A 51 -17.84 4.56 -16.55
N LYS A 52 -18.28 3.41 -17.03
CA LYS A 52 -19.67 3.16 -17.41
C LYS A 52 -20.62 3.32 -16.21
N MET A 53 -20.22 2.80 -15.04
CA MET A 53 -21.03 2.94 -13.82
C MET A 53 -21.15 4.41 -13.36
N LEU A 54 -20.08 5.21 -13.50
CA LEU A 54 -20.11 6.64 -13.20
C LEU A 54 -21.01 7.41 -14.18
N ASP A 55 -20.98 7.05 -15.47
CA ASP A 55 -21.83 7.69 -16.48
C ASP A 55 -23.33 7.38 -16.26
N GLU A 56 -23.65 6.20 -15.73
CA GLU A 56 -25.04 5.75 -15.46
C GLU A 56 -25.61 6.31 -14.15
N ASP A 57 -24.86 6.27 -13.04
CA ASP A 57 -25.28 6.86 -11.75
C ASP A 57 -24.08 7.19 -10.85
N TRP A 58 -23.42 8.33 -11.11
CA TRP A 58 -22.26 8.81 -10.35
C TRP A 58 -22.53 9.07 -8.86
N ARG A 59 -23.79 9.25 -8.43
CA ARG A 59 -24.13 9.56 -7.03
C ARG A 59 -24.27 8.29 -6.19
N GLY A 60 -24.77 7.20 -6.77
CA GLY A 60 -24.85 5.89 -6.11
C GLY A 60 -23.53 5.10 -6.12
N THR A 61 -22.68 5.32 -7.14
CA THR A 61 -21.49 4.47 -7.35
C THR A 61 -20.44 4.60 -6.25
N TYR A 62 -20.30 5.77 -5.63
CA TYR A 62 -19.23 5.98 -4.65
C TYR A 62 -19.42 5.10 -3.41
N GLN A 63 -20.68 4.90 -2.97
CA GLN A 63 -21.00 4.00 -1.85
C GLN A 63 -20.77 2.52 -2.19
N GLN A 64 -20.98 2.13 -3.45
CA GLN A 64 -20.80 0.74 -3.91
C GLN A 64 -19.33 0.40 -4.26
N ILE A 65 -18.53 1.39 -4.66
CA ILE A 65 -17.09 1.22 -4.93
C ILE A 65 -16.29 1.16 -3.61
N GLU A 66 -16.80 1.77 -2.53
CA GLU A 66 -16.16 1.80 -1.22
C GLU A 66 -16.42 0.53 -0.39
N GLU A 67 -17.39 -0.32 -0.76
CA GLU A 67 -17.53 -1.64 -0.15
C GLU A 67 -16.28 -2.48 -0.44
N PRO A 68 -15.47 -2.81 0.58
CA PRO A 68 -14.32 -3.65 0.37
C PRO A 68 -14.85 -5.04 0.01
N SER A 69 -14.51 -5.53 -1.18
CA SER A 69 -14.68 -6.91 -1.61
C SER A 69 -13.80 -7.91 -0.81
N CYS A 70 -13.48 -7.61 0.45
CA CYS A 70 -12.98 -8.53 1.45
C CYS A 70 -14.21 -9.21 2.09
N SER A 71 -14.41 -10.52 2.11
CA SER A 71 -13.48 -11.63 1.93
C SER A 71 -14.33 -12.88 1.67
N SER A 72 -14.12 -13.58 0.55
CA SER A 72 -14.50 -14.99 0.44
C SER A 72 -13.27 -15.81 0.10
N ASN A 73 -12.32 -15.86 1.03
CA ASN A 73 -11.38 -16.98 1.09
C ASN A 73 -12.11 -18.13 1.80
N SER A 74 -12.84 -18.93 1.02
CA SER A 74 -13.19 -20.28 1.42
C SER A 74 -11.95 -21.15 1.28
N PHE A 75 -11.12 -21.19 2.32
CA PHE A 75 -10.15 -22.24 2.49
C PHE A 75 -10.12 -22.64 3.96
N ASP A 76 -10.94 -23.63 4.31
CA ASP A 76 -10.54 -24.70 5.22
C ASP A 76 -11.36 -25.95 4.86
N SER A 77 -10.64 -26.94 4.34
CA SER A 77 -11.06 -28.33 4.25
C SER A 77 -9.84 -29.17 4.59
N ALA A 78 -9.76 -29.60 5.85
CA ALA A 78 -9.12 -30.81 6.34
C ALA A 78 -9.52 -31.01 7.80
#